data_AF-A0A967AMC8-F1
#
_entry.id   AF-A0A967AMC8-F1
#
_cell.length_a   1.000
_cell.length_b   1.000
_cell.length_c   1.000
_cell.angle_alpha   90.00
_cell.angle_beta   90.00
_cell.angle_gamma   90.00
#
_symmetry.space_group_name_H-M   'P 1'
#
loop_
_entity.id
_entity.type
_entity.pdbx_description
1 polymer ?
#
loop_
_entity_poly.entity_id
_entity_poly.type
_entity_poly.pdbx_seq_one_letter_code
_entity_poly.pdbx_strand_id
1 'polypeptide(L)' 'MLRGPVQKTCEGCGQDFECGGYQCWCGKVGVTEKQMDWISARFKDCLCADCLNKAMQRTANEQDLSICPKEG' A
#
# COMPACT_ATOMS: atom_id res chain seq x y z
N MET A 1 18.30 5.70 16.09
CA MET A 1 17.17 6.65 16.04
C MET A 1 15.99 5.91 15.43
N LEU A 2 15.11 5.34 16.26
CA LEU A 2 13.91 4.66 15.76
C LEU A 2 12.92 5.74 15.31
N ARG A 3 12.71 5.87 13.99
CA ARG A 3 11.70 6.78 13.45
C ARG A 3 10.34 6.25 13.89
N GLY A 4 9.67 6.99 14.78
CA GLY A 4 8.33 6.69 15.26
C GLY A 4 7.29 6.74 14.12
N PRO A 5 6.03 6.38 14.40
CA PRO A 5 4.95 6.58 13.44
C PRO A 5 4.89 8.05 13.03
N VAL A 6 4.77 8.31 11.73
CA VAL A 6 4.57 9.66 11.20
C VAL A 6 3.19 9.78 10.61
N GLN A 7 2.54 10.93 10.80
CA GLN A 7 1.30 11.23 10.10
C GLN A 7 1.64 11.50 8.63
N LYS A 8 0.99 10.76 7.73
CA LYS A 8 1.02 10.97 6.29
C LYS A 8 -0.41 11.02 5.77
N THR A 9 -0.58 11.65 4.62
CA THR A 9 -1.88 11.72 3.95
C THR A 9 -1.98 10.58 2.94
N CYS A 10 -3.07 9.81 2.99
CA CYS A 10 -3.29 8.67 2.11
C CYS A 10 -3.48 9.14 0.67
N GLU A 11 -2.68 8.63 -0.27
CA GLU A 11 -2.84 8.97 -1.69
C GLU A 11 -4.16 8.43 -2.28
N GLY A 12 -4.70 7.34 -1.72
CA GLY A 12 -5.94 6.71 -2.20
C GLY A 12 -7.23 7.40 -1.75
N CYS A 13 -7.27 7.97 -0.54
CA CYS A 13 -8.50 8.59 0.00
C CYS A 13 -8.31 10.02 0.52
N GLY A 14 -7.07 10.52 0.60
CA GLY A 14 -6.76 11.85 1.12
C GLY A 14 -6.87 12.00 2.64
N GLN A 15 -7.10 10.92 3.39
CA GLN A 15 -7.17 10.99 4.86
C GLN A 15 -5.79 10.93 5.50
N ASP A 16 -5.61 11.70 6.57
CA ASP A 16 -4.43 11.61 7.41
C ASP A 16 -4.44 10.34 8.25
N PHE A 17 -3.32 9.64 8.26
CA PHE A 17 -3.13 8.40 9.00
C PHE A 17 -1.67 8.25 9.42
N GLU A 18 -1.43 7.41 10.42
CA GLU A 18 -0.07 7.10 10.83
C GLU A 18 0.54 6.01 9.92
N CYS A 19 1.64 6.35 9.23
CA CYS A 19 2.50 5.45 8.46
C CYS A 19 3.89 5.42 9.10
N GLY A 20 4.47 4.23 9.30
CA GLY A 20 5.88 4.08 9.74
C GLY A 20 6.08 3.44 11.11
N GLY A 21 7.35 3.19 11.45
CA GLY A 21 7.75 2.43 12.63
C GLY A 21 7.23 0.98 12.60
N TYR A 22 6.94 0.43 13.79
CA TYR A 22 6.28 -0.87 13.95
C TYR A 22 4.78 -0.86 13.60
N GLN A 23 4.21 0.32 13.32
CA GLN A 23 2.78 0.50 13.06
C GLN A 23 2.44 0.65 11.57
N CYS A 24 3.41 0.43 10.66
CA CYS A 24 3.12 0.44 9.24
C CYS A 24 2.08 -0.64 8.89
N TRP A 25 0.99 -0.21 8.25
CA TRP A 25 -0.11 -1.11 7.88
C TRP A 25 0.35 -2.22 6.94
N CYS A 26 1.29 -1.94 6.03
CA CYS A 26 1.84 -2.95 5.11
C CYS A 26 2.44 -4.16 5.85
N GLY A 27 3.14 -3.92 6.97
CA GLY A 27 3.68 -4.99 7.82
C GLY A 27 2.62 -5.64 8.72
N LYS A 28 1.61 -4.88 9.13
CA LYS A 28 0.56 -5.37 10.05
C LYS A 28 -0.49 -6.24 9.39
N VAL A 29 -0.91 -5.90 8.17
CA VAL A 29 -1.98 -6.65 7.46
C VAL A 29 -1.43 -7.82 6.63
N GLY A 30 -0.11 -8.05 6.64
CA GLY A 30 0.51 -9.15 5.90
C GLY A 30 0.37 -9.01 4.39
N VAL A 31 0.71 -7.84 3.85
CA VAL A 31 0.67 -7.61 2.40
C VAL A 31 1.71 -8.52 1.73
N THR A 32 1.28 -9.32 0.75
CA THR A 32 2.19 -10.18 -0.01
C THR A 32 3.04 -9.35 -0.98
N GLU A 33 4.16 -9.91 -1.43
CA GLU A 33 5.08 -9.23 -2.34
C GLU A 33 4.40 -8.80 -3.65
N LYS A 34 3.51 -9.64 -4.20
CA LYS A 34 2.71 -9.31 -5.40
C LYS A 34 1.77 -8.13 -5.17
N GLN A 35 1.15 -8.06 -3.99
CA GLN A 35 0.27 -6.96 -3.62
C GLN A 35 1.06 -5.67 -3.42
N MET A 36 2.24 -5.76 -2.80
CA MET A 36 3.16 -4.64 -2.65
C MET A 36 3.64 -4.09 -4.00
N ASP A 37 3.99 -4.94 -4.97
CA ASP A 37 4.38 -4.49 -6.32
C ASP A 37 3.20 -3.80 -7.02
N TRP A 38 1.99 -4.34 -6.94
CA TRP A 38 0.79 -3.69 -7.49
C TRP A 38 0.50 -2.32 -6.85
N ILE A 39 0.60 -2.25 -5.53
CA ILE A 39 0.39 -1.01 -4.77
C ILE A 39 1.46 0.00 -5.15
N SER A 40 2.74 -0.39 -5.16
CA SER A 40 3.86 0.50 -5.46
C SER A 40 3.90 0.94 -6.93
N ALA A 41 3.31 0.15 -7.83
CA ALA A 41 3.16 0.51 -9.24
C ALA A 41 2.07 1.58 -9.47
N ARG A 42 1.04 1.61 -8.63
CA ARG A 42 -0.11 2.54 -8.75
C ARG A 42 -0.02 3.75 -7.83
N PHE A 43 0.54 3.56 -6.64
CA PHE A 43 0.62 4.55 -5.59
C PHE A 43 2.07 4.85 -5.27
N LYS A 44 2.43 6.12 -5.28
CA LYS A 44 3.81 6.57 -4.99
C LYS A 44 4.02 6.86 -3.51
N ASP A 45 2.96 7.07 -2.75
CA ASP A 45 2.99 7.31 -1.31
C ASP A 45 2.30 6.20 -0.48
N CYS A 46 2.31 6.32 0.85
CA CYS A 46 1.69 5.34 1.74
C CYS A 46 0.16 5.35 1.58
N LEU A 47 -0.46 4.17 1.73
CA LEU A 47 -1.90 4.01 1.86
C LEU A 47 -2.31 3.71 3.30
N CYS A 48 -3.48 4.23 3.69
CA CYS A 48 -4.10 3.88 4.97
C CYS A 48 -4.61 2.42 4.97
N ALA A 49 -4.90 1.88 6.15
CA ALA A 49 -5.38 0.50 6.31
C ALA A 49 -6.59 0.16 5.42
N ASP A 50 -7.54 1.09 5.27
CA ASP A 50 -8.75 0.88 4.46
C ASP A 50 -8.44 0.79 2.96
N CYS A 51 -7.68 1.76 2.42
CA CYS A 51 -7.25 1.75 1.02
C CYS A 51 -6.38 0.53 0.71
N LEU A 52 -5.48 0.17 1.64
CA LEU A 52 -4.63 -0.99 1.54
C LEU A 52 -5.47 -2.29 1.50
N ASN A 53 -6.47 -2.42 2.38
CA ASN A 53 -7.35 -3.59 2.41
C ASN A 53 -8.19 -3.68 1.13
N LYS A 54 -8.70 -2.56 0.61
CA LYS A 54 -9.40 -2.51 -0.69
C LYS A 54 -8.49 -2.93 -1.85
N ALA A 55 -7.24 -2.47 -1.89
CA ALA A 55 -6.26 -2.89 -2.87
C ALA A 55 -5.99 -4.40 -2.79
N MET A 56 -5.83 -4.93 -1.57
CA MET A 56 -5.64 -6.36 -1.33
C MET A 56 -6.84 -7.18 -1.79
N GLN A 57 -8.07 -6.75 -1.48
CA GLN A 57 -9.30 -7.40 -1.93
C GLN A 57 -9.40 -7.45 -3.46
N ARG A 58 -9.00 -6.37 -4.14
CA ARG A 58 -8.97 -6.30 -5.62
C ARG A 58 -7.98 -7.32 -6.20
N THR A 59 -6.76 -7.36 -5.66
CA THR A 59 -5.73 -8.32 -6.12
C THR A 59 -6.01 -9.78 -5.75
N ALA A 60 -6.83 -10.02 -4.73
CA ALA A 60 -7.19 -11.37 -4.28
C ALA A 60 -8.31 -11.99 -5.15
N ASN A 61 -9.14 -11.18 -5.79
CA ASN A 61 -10.33 -11.67 -6.48
C ASN A 61 -10.14 -11.93 -7.98
N GLU A 62 -9.19 -11.28 -8.64
CA GLU A 62 -8.96 -11.54 -10.06
C GLU A 62 -7.54 -11.11 -10.45
N GLN A 63 -6.79 -12.03 -11.05
CA GLN A 63 -5.47 -11.80 -11.64
C GLN A 63 -5.56 -10.96 -12.94
N ASP A 64 -6.39 -9.92 -12.95
CA ASP A 64 -6.51 -8.94 -14.03
C ASP A 64 -5.68 -7.71 -13.62
N LEU A 65 -4.48 -7.45 -14.15
CA LEU A 65 -4.15 -7.39 -15.56
C LEU A 65 -2.62 -7.37 -15.67
N SER A 66 -2.07 -8.16 -16.59
CA SER A 66 -0.65 -8.20 -16.99
C SER A 66 -0.12 -6.90 -17.60
N ILE A 67 -0.30 -5.73 -16.97
CA ILE A 67 0.24 -4.47 -17.50
C ILE A 67 0.92 -3.70 -16.39
N CYS A 68 2.16 -4.08 -16.15
CA CYS A 68 3.25 -3.12 -16.21
C CYS A 68 4.32 -3.73 -17.12
N PRO A 69 4.40 -3.41 -18.43
CA PRO A 69 5.70 -3.32 -19.03
C PRO A 69 6.44 -2.26 -18.23
N LYS A 70 7.45 -2.66 -17.47
CA LYS A 70 8.45 -1.72 -16.99
C LYS A 70 9.22 -1.33 -18.25
N GLU A 71 8.79 -0.25 -18.89
CA GLU A 71 9.53 0.38 -19.98
C GLU A 71 10.86 0.84 -19.38
N GLY A 72 11.95 0.27 -19.89
CA GLY A 72 13.33 0.66 -19.67
C GLY A 72 14.05 0.62 -21.00
#